data_AF-S3ZTZ6-F1
#
_entry.id   AF-S3ZTZ6-F1
#
_cell.length_a   1.000
_cell.length_b   1.000
_cell.length_c   1.000
_cell.angle_alpha   90.00
_cell.angle_beta   90.00
_cell.angle_gamma   90.00
#
_symmetry.space_group_name_H-M   'P 1'
#
loop_
_entity.id
_entity.type
_entity.pdbx_description
1 polymer ?
#
loop_
_entity_poly.entity_id
_entity_poly.type
_entity_poly.pdbx_seq_one_letter_code
_entity_poly.pdbx_strand_id
1 'polypeptide(L)'
;MKGGQALVLELNRIVYQSGIASPIGSQRGQNARLRYLNSQAGRDELRAQGVSDRAIKSWYKGKSRPSKANLERLDAAYWVRRRANLIRSGWLKRHLDNSGQGRSVEIYPVDQSAVARGRERPNLTDRSITVRYVWGDLVDAWAAQDTDALDEIWDDIITDLDSDYAAYAYVSAVGISA
;
A
#
# COMPACT_ATOMS: atom_id res chain seq x y z
N MET A 1 15.11 2.22 -8.40
CA MET A 1 13.78 2.84 -8.22
C MET A 1 13.96 4.05 -7.33
N LYS A 2 13.20 5.14 -7.51
CA LYS A 2 13.27 6.28 -6.56
C LYS A 2 12.74 5.87 -5.19
N GLY A 3 13.22 6.49 -4.12
CA GLY A 3 12.72 6.18 -2.78
C GLY A 3 11.22 6.48 -2.58
N GLY A 4 10.71 7.60 -3.09
CA GLY A 4 9.26 7.90 -3.06
C GLY A 4 8.42 6.79 -3.73
N GLN A 5 8.90 6.23 -4.83
CA GLN A 5 8.27 5.06 -5.46
C GLN A 5 8.32 3.81 -4.57
N ALA A 6 9.43 3.58 -3.88
CA ALA A 6 9.57 2.47 -2.94
C ALA A 6 8.59 2.61 -1.76
N LEU A 7 8.40 3.82 -1.23
CA LEU A 7 7.40 4.11 -0.19
C LEU A 7 5.98 3.77 -0.65
N VAL A 8 5.62 4.09 -1.90
CA VAL A 8 4.30 3.72 -2.45
C VAL A 8 4.10 2.21 -2.47
N LEU A 9 5.11 1.46 -2.94
CA LEU A 9 5.03 0.00 -2.97
C LEU A 9 4.87 -0.57 -1.57
N GLU A 10 5.59 -0.01 -0.59
CA GLU A 10 5.55 -0.47 0.78
C GLU A 10 4.22 -0.14 1.48
N LEU A 11 3.67 1.07 1.30
CA LEU A 11 2.33 1.40 1.78
C LEU A 11 1.27 0.49 1.15
N ASN A 12 1.39 0.19 -0.14
CA ASN A 12 0.50 -0.75 -0.79
C ASN A 12 0.62 -2.14 -0.14
N ARG A 13 1.84 -2.63 0.14
CA ARG A 13 2.06 -3.90 0.86
C ARG A 13 1.35 -3.92 2.22
N ILE A 14 1.49 -2.87 3.03
CA ILE A 14 0.82 -2.74 4.35
C ILE A 14 -0.71 -2.76 4.20
N VAL A 15 -1.24 -2.01 3.23
CA VAL A 15 -2.67 -1.98 2.93
C VAL A 15 -3.18 -3.37 2.54
N TYR A 16 -2.43 -4.09 1.70
CA TYR A 16 -2.77 -5.46 1.30
C TYR A 16 -2.74 -6.43 2.49
N GLN A 17 -1.72 -6.35 3.35
CA GLN A 17 -1.58 -7.24 4.52
C GLN A 17 -2.70 -7.06 5.55
N SER A 18 -3.21 -5.83 5.73
CA SER A 18 -4.34 -5.57 6.63
C SER A 18 -5.69 -6.09 6.09
N GLY A 19 -5.75 -6.54 4.83
CA GLY A 19 -6.96 -6.94 4.13
C GLY A 19 -7.57 -8.28 4.55
N ILE A 20 -8.57 -8.72 3.79
CA ILE A 20 -9.19 -10.03 3.99
C ILE A 20 -8.19 -11.11 3.57
N ALA A 21 -7.61 -11.80 4.55
CA ALA A 21 -6.63 -12.87 4.34
C ALA A 21 -7.19 -14.09 3.58
N SER A 22 -8.49 -14.34 3.66
CA SER A 22 -9.10 -15.47 2.94
C SER A 22 -9.07 -15.26 1.41
N PRO A 23 -8.57 -16.24 0.62
CA PRO A 23 -8.45 -16.11 -0.83
C PRO A 23 -9.81 -15.84 -1.51
N ILE A 24 -9.81 -15.04 -2.57
CA ILE A 24 -11.00 -14.74 -3.38
C ILE A 24 -11.63 -16.01 -4.01
N GLY A 25 -10.84 -17.05 -4.27
CA GLY A 25 -11.35 -18.34 -4.75
C GLY A 25 -12.18 -19.11 -3.71
N SER A 26 -12.05 -18.80 -2.42
CA SER A 26 -12.74 -19.50 -1.34
C SER A 26 -14.14 -18.91 -1.06
N GLN A 27 -15.08 -19.75 -0.64
CA GLN A 27 -16.40 -19.28 -0.18
C GLN A 27 -16.31 -18.28 0.98
N ARG A 28 -15.39 -18.50 1.92
CA ARG A 28 -15.14 -17.58 3.02
C ARG A 28 -14.67 -16.21 2.52
N GLY A 29 -13.70 -16.18 1.61
CA GLY A 29 -13.15 -14.94 1.05
C GLY A 29 -14.15 -14.14 0.23
N GLN A 30 -15.00 -14.81 -0.55
CA GLN A 30 -16.08 -14.18 -1.31
C GLN A 30 -17.14 -13.57 -0.39
N ASN A 31 -17.60 -14.33 0.61
CA ASN A 31 -18.60 -13.86 1.55
C ASN A 31 -18.08 -12.67 2.38
N ALA A 32 -16.83 -12.69 2.80
CA ALA A 32 -16.21 -11.59 3.55
C ALA A 32 -16.19 -10.29 2.72
N ARG A 33 -15.82 -10.36 1.43
CA ARG A 33 -15.82 -9.20 0.53
C ARG A 33 -17.22 -8.67 0.24
N LEU A 34 -18.17 -9.56 -0.01
CA LEU A 34 -19.58 -9.18 -0.19
C LEU A 34 -20.13 -8.49 1.07
N ARG A 35 -19.83 -9.01 2.27
CA ARG A 35 -20.19 -8.36 3.53
C ARG A 35 -19.56 -6.99 3.68
N TYR A 36 -18.26 -6.85 3.36
CA TYR A 36 -17.56 -5.57 3.38
C TYR A 36 -18.19 -4.54 2.44
N LEU A 37 -18.64 -4.98 1.26
CA LEU A 37 -19.27 -4.14 0.24
C LEU A 37 -20.79 -3.95 0.46
N ASN A 38 -21.36 -4.44 1.57
CA ASN A 38 -22.80 -4.36 1.85
C ASN A 38 -23.23 -2.97 2.36
N SER A 39 -22.90 -1.94 1.61
CA SER A 39 -23.33 -0.56 1.77
C SER A 39 -23.68 0.01 0.40
N GLN A 40 -24.34 1.17 0.34
CA GLN A 40 -24.62 1.82 -0.94
C GLN A 40 -23.31 2.06 -1.71
N ALA A 41 -22.34 2.72 -1.08
CA ALA A 41 -21.02 2.97 -1.68
C ALA A 41 -20.27 1.69 -2.10
N GLY A 42 -20.41 0.59 -1.35
CA GLY A 42 -19.81 -0.69 -1.73
C GLY A 42 -20.48 -1.33 -2.95
N ARG A 43 -21.80 -1.17 -3.10
CA ARG A 43 -22.54 -1.61 -4.28
C ARG A 43 -22.27 -0.72 -5.49
N ASP A 44 -22.10 0.58 -5.28
CA ASP A 44 -21.70 1.52 -6.33
C ASP A 44 -20.32 1.13 -6.89
N GLU A 45 -19.38 0.77 -6.02
CA GLU A 45 -18.06 0.28 -6.44
C GLU A 45 -18.14 -1.03 -7.24
N LEU A 46 -19.00 -1.97 -6.84
CA LEU A 46 -19.26 -3.17 -7.65
C LEU A 46 -19.77 -2.82 -9.06
N ARG A 47 -20.65 -1.82 -9.19
CA ARG A 47 -21.11 -1.35 -10.50
C ARG A 47 -19.99 -0.69 -11.29
N ALA A 48 -19.13 0.10 -10.65
CA ALA A 48 -17.98 0.74 -11.29
C ALA A 48 -17.02 -0.29 -11.90
N GLN A 49 -16.86 -1.45 -11.26
CA GLN A 49 -16.09 -2.58 -11.78
C GLN A 49 -16.85 -3.44 -12.82
N GLY A 50 -18.04 -3.02 -13.24
CA GLY A 50 -18.83 -3.68 -14.29
C GLY A 50 -19.66 -4.88 -13.83
N VAL A 51 -19.95 -5.00 -12.53
CA VAL A 51 -20.91 -6.00 -12.03
C VAL A 51 -22.34 -5.51 -12.22
N SER A 52 -23.19 -6.31 -12.85
CA SER A 52 -24.59 -5.94 -13.08
C SER A 52 -25.43 -5.98 -11.80
N ASP A 53 -26.44 -5.12 -11.71
CA ASP A 53 -27.39 -5.10 -10.58
C ASP A 53 -28.05 -6.46 -10.33
N ARG A 54 -28.33 -7.21 -11.40
CA ARG A 54 -28.88 -8.56 -11.30
C ARG A 54 -27.92 -9.51 -10.57
N ALA A 55 -26.63 -9.46 -10.90
CA ALA A 55 -25.61 -10.26 -10.23
C ALA A 55 -25.44 -9.84 -8.77
N ILE A 56 -25.31 -8.55 -8.50
CA ILE A 56 -25.23 -7.98 -7.14
C ILE A 56 -26.41 -8.48 -6.28
N LYS A 57 -27.64 -8.30 -6.77
CA LYS A 57 -28.86 -8.74 -6.06
C LYS A 57 -28.89 -10.26 -5.85
N SER A 58 -28.42 -11.04 -6.81
CA SER A 58 -28.37 -12.50 -6.70
C SER A 58 -27.38 -12.97 -5.64
N TRP A 59 -26.18 -12.38 -5.58
CA TRP A 59 -25.16 -12.69 -4.59
C TRP A 59 -25.60 -12.34 -3.17
N TYR A 60 -26.15 -11.14 -2.97
CA TYR A 60 -26.63 -10.71 -1.64
C TYR A 60 -27.84 -11.50 -1.13
N LYS A 61 -28.62 -12.11 -2.04
CA LYS A 61 -29.70 -13.05 -1.68
C LYS A 61 -29.23 -14.49 -1.51
N GLY A 62 -27.93 -14.78 -1.69
CA GLY A 62 -27.39 -16.14 -1.64
C GLY A 62 -27.86 -17.06 -2.77
N LYS A 63 -28.45 -16.50 -3.84
CA LYS A 63 -29.02 -17.28 -4.96
C LYS A 63 -27.97 -17.76 -5.95
N SER A 64 -26.83 -17.09 -6.02
CA SER A 64 -25.72 -17.48 -6.90
C SER A 64 -24.39 -17.04 -6.32
N ARG A 65 -23.30 -17.54 -6.90
CA ARG A 65 -21.92 -17.18 -6.58
C ARG A 65 -21.30 -16.39 -7.74
N PRO A 66 -20.29 -15.55 -7.48
CA PRO A 66 -19.53 -14.90 -8.56
C PRO A 66 -18.88 -15.94 -9.48
N SER A 67 -19.00 -15.73 -10.79
CA SER A 67 -18.21 -16.44 -11.80
C SER A 67 -16.74 -16.01 -11.75
N LYS A 68 -15.83 -16.73 -12.42
CA LYS A 68 -14.38 -16.39 -12.46
C LYS A 68 -14.14 -14.92 -12.84
N ALA A 69 -14.75 -14.43 -13.91
CA ALA A 69 -14.64 -13.03 -14.33
C ALA A 69 -15.18 -12.05 -13.27
N ASN A 70 -16.21 -12.44 -12.52
CA ASN A 70 -16.77 -11.62 -11.45
C ASN A 70 -15.98 -11.71 -10.15
N LEU A 71 -15.10 -12.70 -9.96
CA LEU A 71 -14.21 -12.77 -8.80
C LEU A 71 -13.18 -11.64 -8.85
N GLU A 72 -12.60 -11.41 -10.02
CA GLU A 72 -11.65 -10.31 -10.25
C GLU A 72 -12.32 -8.96 -9.98
N ARG A 73 -13.53 -8.75 -10.51
CA ARG A 73 -14.32 -7.51 -10.26
C ARG A 73 -14.69 -7.33 -8.79
N LEU A 74 -15.06 -8.40 -8.10
CA LEU A 74 -15.37 -8.38 -6.67
C LEU A 74 -14.12 -8.01 -5.85
N ASP A 75 -12.96 -8.58 -6.19
CA ASP A 75 -11.70 -8.29 -5.49
C ASP A 75 -11.24 -6.85 -5.77
N ALA A 76 -11.30 -6.38 -7.01
CA ALA A 76 -11.00 -5.00 -7.38
C ALA A 76 -11.90 -4.01 -6.62
N ALA A 77 -13.22 -4.24 -6.62
CA ALA A 77 -14.17 -3.39 -5.91
C ALA A 77 -13.88 -3.35 -4.40
N TYR A 78 -13.51 -4.49 -3.83
CA TYR A 78 -13.09 -4.57 -2.43
C TYR A 78 -11.86 -3.70 -2.15
N TRP A 79 -10.81 -3.80 -2.97
CA TRP A 79 -9.57 -3.05 -2.76
C TRP A 79 -9.75 -1.55 -2.95
N VAL A 80 -10.50 -1.11 -3.96
CA VAL A 80 -10.83 0.30 -4.16
C VAL A 80 -11.59 0.85 -2.95
N ARG A 81 -12.66 0.16 -2.53
CA ARG A 81 -13.44 0.58 -1.37
C ARG A 81 -12.62 0.57 -0.09
N ARG A 82 -11.75 -0.42 0.09
CA ARG A 82 -10.87 -0.52 1.25
C ARG A 82 -9.90 0.64 1.30
N ARG A 83 -9.20 0.94 0.21
CA ARG A 83 -8.28 2.09 0.12
C ARG A 83 -8.99 3.38 0.55
N ALA A 84 -10.15 3.67 -0.03
CA ALA A 84 -10.94 4.85 0.33
C ALA A 84 -11.33 4.89 1.82
N ASN A 85 -11.67 3.75 2.41
CA ASN A 85 -12.01 3.67 3.83
C ASN A 85 -10.79 3.83 4.76
N LEU A 86 -9.61 3.31 4.38
CA LEU A 86 -8.39 3.46 5.16
C LEU A 86 -7.95 4.92 5.23
N ILE A 87 -8.04 5.63 4.09
CA ILE A 87 -7.82 7.08 4.00
C ILE A 87 -8.83 7.81 4.89
N ARG A 88 -10.14 7.62 4.63
CA ARG A 88 -11.22 8.33 5.34
C ARG A 88 -11.22 8.11 6.85
N SER A 89 -10.87 6.91 7.32
CA SER A 89 -10.87 6.59 8.75
C SER A 89 -9.63 7.09 9.50
N GLY A 90 -8.62 7.58 8.78
CA GLY A 90 -7.30 7.91 9.33
C GLY A 90 -6.58 6.69 9.93
N TRP A 91 -7.01 5.47 9.61
CA TRP A 91 -6.43 4.26 10.20
C TRP A 91 -4.95 4.14 9.86
N LEU A 92 -4.59 4.38 8.60
CA LEU A 92 -3.20 4.23 8.14
C LEU A 92 -2.29 5.25 8.83
N LYS A 93 -2.74 6.50 8.97
CA LYS A 93 -2.04 7.54 9.73
C LYS A 93 -1.77 7.10 11.17
N ARG A 94 -2.79 6.66 11.90
CA ARG A 94 -2.63 6.18 13.29
C ARG A 94 -1.75 4.94 13.40
N HIS A 95 -1.87 4.03 12.44
CA HIS A 95 -1.12 2.79 12.42
C HIS A 95 0.39 3.04 12.24
N LEU A 96 0.75 3.98 11.37
CA LEU A 96 2.13 4.41 11.12
C LEU A 96 2.66 5.35 12.21
N ASP A 97 1.85 6.26 12.72
CA ASP A 97 2.24 7.14 13.83
C ASP A 97 2.61 6.35 15.10
N ASN A 98 1.95 5.21 15.34
CA ASN A 98 2.25 4.32 16.45
C ASN A 98 2.22 5.05 17.82
N SER A 99 1.20 5.90 18.02
CA SER A 99 1.06 6.74 19.22
C SER A 99 2.29 7.64 19.45
N GLY A 100 2.77 8.26 18.38
CA GLY A 100 3.95 9.13 18.36
C GLY A 100 5.31 8.41 18.46
N GLN A 101 5.35 7.08 18.63
CA GLN A 101 6.62 6.35 18.63
C GLN A 101 7.24 6.26 17.24
N GLY A 102 6.40 6.36 16.20
CA GLY A 102 6.80 6.16 14.81
C GLY A 102 7.05 4.70 14.45
N ARG A 103 7.60 4.49 13.26
CA ARG A 103 7.94 3.17 12.71
C ARG A 103 9.37 3.18 12.19
N SER A 104 9.99 2.01 12.23
CA SER A 104 11.29 1.80 11.61
C SER A 104 11.12 1.73 10.10
N VAL A 105 11.91 2.51 9.39
CA VAL A 105 12.07 2.46 7.94
C VAL A 105 13.38 1.74 7.65
N GLU A 106 13.28 0.57 7.04
CA GLU A 106 14.39 -0.23 6.53
C GLU A 106 14.66 0.19 5.08
N ILE A 107 15.92 0.48 4.76
CA ILE A 107 16.32 1.03 3.46
C ILE A 107 17.35 0.09 2.85
N TYR A 108 17.00 -0.48 1.70
CA TYR A 108 17.87 -1.38 0.95
C TYR A 108 18.47 -0.61 -0.23
N PRO A 109 19.82 -0.46 -0.29
CA PRO A 109 20.45 0.30 -1.34
C PRO A 109 20.24 -0.34 -2.72
N VAL A 110 20.56 0.41 -3.76
CA VAL A 110 20.55 -0.11 -5.14
C VAL A 110 21.41 -1.38 -5.27
N ASP A 111 20.94 -2.37 -6.02
CA ASP A 111 21.73 -3.55 -6.35
C ASP A 111 22.92 -3.17 -7.23
N GLN A 112 24.12 -3.53 -6.78
CA GLN A 112 25.37 -3.24 -7.47
C GLN A 112 25.96 -4.45 -8.20
N SER A 113 25.26 -5.58 -8.25
CA SER A 113 25.74 -6.82 -8.87
C SER A 113 26.14 -6.68 -10.35
N ALA A 114 25.50 -5.76 -11.08
CA ALA A 114 25.79 -5.45 -12.48
C ALA A 114 26.81 -4.30 -12.66
N VAL A 115 27.31 -3.70 -11.58
CA VAL A 115 28.26 -2.59 -11.63
C VAL A 115 29.67 -3.12 -11.87
N ALA A 116 30.40 -2.49 -12.79
CA ALA A 116 31.78 -2.87 -13.07
C ALA A 116 32.64 -2.75 -11.79
N ARG A 117 33.46 -3.78 -11.54
CA ARG A 117 34.38 -3.84 -10.40
C ARG A 117 35.21 -2.56 -10.27
N GLY A 118 35.26 -1.98 -9.07
CA GLY A 118 35.94 -0.70 -8.79
C GLY A 118 35.11 0.56 -9.05
N ARG A 119 33.90 0.44 -9.62
CA ARG A 119 32.89 1.53 -9.68
C ARG A 119 31.74 1.32 -8.69
N GLU A 120 31.69 0.15 -8.08
CA GLU A 120 30.78 -0.13 -6.96
C GLU A 120 31.13 0.75 -5.76
N ARG A 121 30.13 1.08 -4.97
CA ARG A 121 30.25 1.81 -3.71
C ARG A 121 30.24 0.78 -2.58
N PRO A 122 31.40 0.39 -2.03
CA PRO A 122 31.48 -0.69 -1.05
C PRO A 122 30.85 -0.33 0.31
N ASN A 123 30.68 0.96 0.59
CA ASN A 123 30.09 1.45 1.84
C ASN A 123 28.55 1.51 1.81
N LEU A 124 27.92 1.15 0.68
CA LEU A 124 26.46 1.07 0.60
C LEU A 124 25.97 -0.17 1.33
N THR A 125 25.38 0.04 2.50
CA THR A 125 24.80 -1.01 3.34
C THR A 125 23.31 -0.76 3.58
N ASP A 126 22.61 -1.78 4.05
CA ASP A 126 21.24 -1.63 4.54
C ASP A 126 21.21 -0.64 5.72
N ARG A 127 20.19 0.21 5.75
CA ARG A 127 20.00 1.20 6.82
C ARG A 127 18.66 0.97 7.50
N SER A 128 18.57 1.40 8.74
CA SER A 128 17.31 1.43 9.48
C SER A 128 17.24 2.69 10.32
N ILE A 129 16.14 3.44 10.20
CA ILE A 129 15.90 4.68 10.95
C ILE A 129 14.46 4.70 11.46
N THR A 130 14.26 5.23 12.67
CA THR A 130 12.92 5.43 13.22
C THR A 130 12.38 6.78 12.78
N VAL A 131 11.33 6.77 11.96
CA VAL A 131 10.69 7.99 11.46
C VAL A 131 9.43 8.27 12.27
N ARG A 132 9.21 9.53 12.64
CA ARG A 132 8.10 9.95 13.53
C ARG A 132 7.17 11.02 12.98
N TYR A 133 7.67 11.92 12.12
CA TYR A 133 6.97 13.17 11.81
C TYR A 133 6.26 13.17 10.44
N VAL A 134 6.71 12.38 9.46
CA VAL A 134 6.18 12.44 8.08
C VAL A 134 4.94 11.58 7.81
N TRP A 135 4.46 10.78 8.78
CA TRP A 135 3.46 9.74 8.50
C TRP A 135 2.11 10.29 8.02
N GLY A 136 1.70 11.44 8.54
CA GLY A 136 0.46 12.11 8.12
C GLY A 136 0.53 12.51 6.65
N ASP A 137 1.59 13.23 6.30
CA ASP A 137 1.84 13.77 4.97
C ASP A 137 2.08 12.66 3.95
N LEU A 138 2.80 11.61 4.35
CA LEU A 138 3.03 10.42 3.52
C LEU A 138 1.72 9.76 3.09
N VAL A 139 0.77 9.61 4.02
CA VAL A 139 -0.53 9.03 3.72
C VAL A 139 -1.37 9.96 2.85
N ASP A 140 -1.27 11.28 3.04
CA ASP A 140 -2.00 12.25 2.23
C ASP A 140 -1.47 12.30 0.79
N ALA A 141 -0.15 12.34 0.62
CA ALA A 141 0.49 12.27 -0.70
C ALA A 141 0.15 10.95 -1.41
N TRP A 142 0.22 9.82 -0.69
CA TRP A 142 -0.21 8.52 -1.23
C TRP A 142 -1.70 8.50 -1.59
N ALA A 143 -2.56 9.13 -0.79
CA ALA A 143 -3.99 9.23 -1.06
C ALA A 143 -4.28 10.03 -2.34
N ALA A 144 -3.59 11.16 -2.50
CA ALA A 144 -3.68 12.09 -3.63
C ALA A 144 -2.96 11.59 -4.90
N GLN A 145 -2.17 10.51 -4.80
CA GLN A 145 -1.26 10.05 -5.87
C GLN A 145 -0.22 11.12 -6.26
N ASP A 146 0.18 11.92 -5.28
CA ASP A 146 1.15 13.00 -5.45
C ASP A 146 2.57 12.44 -5.36
N THR A 147 3.15 12.10 -6.52
CA THR A 147 4.48 11.50 -6.60
C THR A 147 5.59 12.47 -6.23
N ASP A 148 5.37 13.77 -6.41
CA ASP A 148 6.38 14.78 -6.13
C ASP A 148 6.47 15.00 -4.61
N ALA A 149 5.34 15.13 -3.92
CA ALA A 149 5.30 15.17 -2.45
C ALA A 149 5.88 13.88 -1.83
N LEU A 150 5.68 12.72 -2.47
CA LEU A 150 6.29 11.46 -2.02
C LEU A 150 7.82 11.44 -2.17
N ASP A 151 8.35 12.05 -3.23
CA ASP A 151 9.79 12.19 -3.42
C ASP A 151 10.37 13.20 -2.41
N GLU A 152 9.69 14.31 -2.12
CA GLU A 152 10.09 15.28 -1.08
C GLU A 152 10.12 14.65 0.33
N ILE A 153 9.08 13.88 0.68
CA ILE A 153 9.03 13.15 1.95
C ILE A 153 10.16 12.12 2.03
N TRP A 154 10.50 11.46 0.93
CA TRP A 154 11.63 10.55 0.91
C TRP A 154 12.94 11.29 1.17
N ASP A 155 13.16 12.43 0.51
CA ASP A 155 14.35 13.25 0.70
C ASP A 155 14.49 13.71 2.16
N ASP A 156 13.38 14.08 2.81
CA ASP A 156 13.35 14.43 4.24
C ASP A 156 13.77 13.23 5.12
N ILE A 157 13.18 12.05 4.88
CA ILE A 157 13.52 10.80 5.59
C ILE A 157 15.01 10.46 5.45
N ILE A 158 15.59 10.56 4.25
CA ILE A 158 16.99 10.18 4.05
C ILE A 158 17.96 11.26 4.51
N THR A 159 17.56 12.53 4.64
CA THR A 159 18.44 13.58 5.17
C THR A 159 18.82 13.33 6.63
N ASP A 160 18.03 12.54 7.37
CA ASP A 160 18.39 12.02 8.69
C ASP A 160 19.48 10.93 8.64
N LEU A 161 19.73 10.35 7.46
CA LEU A 161 20.95 9.56 7.23
C LEU A 161 22.11 10.55 7.12
N ASP A 162 23.24 10.22 7.75
CA ASP A 162 24.48 11.00 7.70
C ASP A 162 24.94 11.33 6.26
N SER A 163 26.08 12.01 6.10
CA SER A 163 26.69 12.52 4.85
C SER A 163 26.59 11.68 3.56
N ASP A 164 26.32 10.37 3.62
CA ASP A 164 26.10 9.49 2.48
C ASP A 164 24.63 9.39 2.01
N TYR A 165 23.70 10.20 2.53
CA TYR A 165 22.26 10.07 2.23
C TYR A 165 21.93 10.12 0.74
N ALA A 166 22.66 10.92 -0.06
CA ALA A 166 22.45 11.03 -1.50
C ALA A 166 22.60 9.68 -2.23
N ALA A 167 23.33 8.73 -1.64
CA ALA A 167 23.46 7.37 -2.17
C ALA A 167 22.16 6.55 -2.05
N TYR A 168 21.20 7.00 -1.24
CA TYR A 168 19.89 6.39 -1.01
C TYR A 168 18.73 7.13 -1.71
N ALA A 169 19.00 8.12 -2.56
CA ALA A 169 17.97 8.70 -3.44
C ALA A 169 17.33 7.62 -4.35
N TYR A 170 18.11 6.60 -4.70
CA TYR A 170 17.65 5.40 -5.39
C TYR A 170 17.90 4.16 -4.54
N VAL A 171 16.87 3.31 -4.48
CA VAL A 171 16.84 2.12 -3.63
C VAL A 171 16.36 0.90 -4.43
N SER A 172 16.67 -0.28 -3.92
CA SER A 172 16.07 -1.54 -4.39
C SER A 172 14.72 -1.78 -3.73
N ALA A 173 14.60 -1.49 -2.43
CA ALA A 173 13.37 -1.62 -1.65
C ALA A 173 13.39 -0.73 -0.40
N VAL A 174 12.20 -0.54 0.17
CA VAL A 174 11.98 0.07 1.48
C VAL A 174 11.03 -0.82 2.27
N GLY A 175 11.32 -1.05 3.55
CA GLY A 175 10.45 -1.72 4.50
C GLY A 175 9.98 -0.74 5.57
N ILE A 176 8.73 -0.87 6.02
CA ILE A 176 8.21 -0.17 7.19
C ILE A 176 7.73 -1.23 8.18
N SER A 177 8.18 -1.13 9.44
CA SER A 177 7.88 -2.07 10.51
C SER A 177 6.45 -1.92 11.08
N ALA A 178 5.43 -1.96 10.20
CA ALA A 178 4.02 -1.67 10.48
C ALA A 178 3.19 -2.92 10.80
#